data_AF-A0A9Q1BBX5-F1
#
_entry.id   AF-A0A9Q1BBX5-F1
#
_cell.length_a   1.000
_cell.length_b   1.000
_cell.length_c   1.000
_cell.angle_alpha   90.00
_cell.angle_beta   90.00
_cell.angle_gamma   90.00
#
_symmetry.space_group_name_H-M   'P 1'
#
loop_
_entity.id
_entity.type
_entity.pdbx_description
1 polymer ?
#
loop_
_entity_poly.entity_id
_entity_poly.type
_entity_poly.pdbx_seq_one_letter_code
_entity_poly.pdbx_strand_id
1 'polypeptide(L)' 'MGKMVNDDRIQPNFKMVTVIVKKQPHLCLFALKDILPKSELQFDYGVKSLPWRK' A
#
# COMPACT_ATOMS: atom_id res chain seq x y z
N MET A 1 8.13 5.42 7.76
CA MET A 1 6.70 5.13 7.89
C MET A 1 6.21 4.08 6.88
N GLY A 2 6.65 4.09 5.61
CA GLY A 2 6.19 3.11 4.61
C GLY A 2 6.41 1.62 4.93
N LYS A 3 7.31 1.28 5.88
CA LYS A 3 7.53 -0.10 6.35
C LYS A 3 6.44 -0.62 7.31
N MET A 4 5.54 0.24 7.77
CA MET A 4 4.53 -0.08 8.81
C MET A 4 3.11 -0.18 8.24
N VAL A 5 2.96 -0.16 6.92
CA VAL A 5 1.66 -0.22 6.26
C VAL A 5 1.31 -1.68 6.03
N ASN A 6 0.18 -2.12 6.58
CA ASN A 6 -0.15 -3.54 6.64
C ASN A 6 -0.74 -4.08 5.34
N ASP A 7 -0.78 -5.39 5.26
CA ASP A 7 -1.27 -6.14 4.11
C ASP A 7 -2.80 -6.30 4.16
N ASP A 8 -3.49 -5.89 3.08
CA ASP A 8 -4.88 -6.25 2.83
C ASP A 8 -5.10 -6.53 1.33
N ARG A 9 -5.43 -7.78 1.00
CA ARG A 9 -5.75 -8.21 -0.37
C ARG A 9 -7.22 -8.01 -0.73
N ILE A 10 -8.11 -8.00 0.25
CA ILE A 10 -9.55 -8.03 0.05
C ILE A 10 -10.07 -6.61 -0.16
N GLN A 11 -9.64 -5.66 0.69
CA GLN A 11 -10.14 -4.29 0.64
C GLN A 11 -9.08 -3.20 0.92
N PRO A 12 -7.95 -3.20 0.18
CA PRO A 12 -6.91 -2.20 0.38
C PRO A 12 -7.44 -0.78 0.21
N ASN A 13 -6.93 0.15 1.02
CA ASN A 13 -7.24 1.59 0.90
C ASN A 13 -6.09 2.39 0.27
N PHE A 14 -4.93 1.78 0.08
CA PHE A 14 -3.80 2.32 -0.67
C PHE A 14 -3.30 1.35 -1.74
N LYS A 15 -2.60 1.91 -2.73
CA LYS A 15 -1.79 1.15 -3.69
C LYS A 15 -0.38 1.70 -3.74
N MET A 16 0.59 0.79 -3.80
CA MET A 16 1.99 1.12 -4.01
C MET A 16 2.26 1.30 -5.51
N VAL A 17 2.85 2.43 -5.88
CA VAL A 17 3.16 2.79 -7.27
C VAL A 17 4.58 3.33 -7.35
N THR A 18 5.35 2.80 -8.31
CA THR A 18 6.65 3.37 -8.67
C THR A 18 6.43 4.48 -9.68
N VAL A 19 6.81 5.70 -9.33
CA VAL A 19 6.74 6.87 -10.21
C VAL A 19 8.14 7.38 -10.54
N ILE A 20 8.37 7.80 -11.78
CA ILE A 20 9.66 8.37 -12.19
C ILE A 20 9.56 9.89 -12.06
N VAL A 21 10.33 10.47 -11.15
CA VAL A 21 10.42 11.92 -10.94
C VAL A 21 11.86 12.34 -11.16
N LYS A 22 12.09 13.29 -12.08
CA LYS A 22 13.45 13.77 -12.45
C LYS A 22 14.41 12.62 -12.80
N LYS A 23 13.94 11.65 -13.59
CA LYS A 23 14.67 10.42 -13.99
C LYS A 23 15.05 9.48 -12.82
N GLN A 24 14.50 9.69 -11.62
CA GLN A 24 14.74 8.82 -10.47
C GLN A 24 13.44 8.09 -10.08
N PRO A 25 13.49 6.77 -9.83
CA PRO A 25 12.34 6.01 -9.36
C PRO A 25 12.03 6.32 -7.90
N HIS A 26 10.76 6.59 -7.62
CA HIS A 26 10.24 6.84 -6.27
C HIS A 26 9.10 5.86 -6.00
N LEU A 27 9.13 5.25 -4.82
CA LEU A 27 8.07 4.38 -4.36
C LEU A 27 7.06 5.20 -3.56
N CYS A 28 5.83 5.30 -4.06
CA CYS A 28 4.78 6.13 -3.50
C CYS A 28 3.56 5.29 -3.12
N LEU A 29 2.81 5.74 -2.11
CA LEU A 29 1.51 5.20 -1.74
C LEU A 29 0.43 6.19 -2.16
N PHE A 30 -0.54 5.72 -2.92
CA PHE A 30 -1.69 6.51 -3.35
C PHE A 30 -2.98 5.96 -2.73
N ALA A 31 -3.81 6.85 -2.19
CA ALA A 31 -5.10 6.48 -1.64
C ALA A 31 -6.05 6.05 -2.77
N LEU A 32 -6.80 4.98 -2.53
CA LEU A 32 -7.81 4.46 -3.45
C LEU A 32 -9.22 4.97 -3.11
N LYS A 33 -9.41 5.47 -1.90
CA LYS A 33 -10.64 6.01 -1.34
C LYS A 33 -10.32 7.06 -0.29
N ASP A 34 -11.31 7.86 0.09
CA ASP A 34 -11.18 8.81 1.19
C ASP A 34 -10.80 8.08 2.47
N ILE A 35 -9.84 8.67 3.20
CA ILE A 35 -9.29 8.09 4.43
C ILE A 35 -9.79 8.91 5.60
N LEU A 36 -10.52 8.26 6.51
CA LEU A 36 -10.97 8.90 7.73
C LEU A 36 -9.81 9.02 8.73
N PRO A 37 -9.85 10.02 9.64
CA PRO A 37 -8.86 10.11 10.70
C PRO A 37 -8.78 8.81 11.50
N LYS A 38 -7.55 8.38 11.82
CA LYS A 38 -7.25 7.13 12.56
C LYS A 38 -7.57 5.84 11.80
N SER A 39 -7.99 5.89 10.54
CA SER A 39 -8.06 4.69 9.71
C SER A 39 -6.66 4.13 9.47
N GLU A 40 -6.54 2.82 9.57
CA GLU A 40 -5.30 2.11 9.27
C GLU A 40 -5.00 2.15 7.78
N LEU A 41 -3.73 2.31 7.42
CA LEU A 41 -3.29 2.29 6.03
C LEU A 41 -2.94 0.85 5.66
N GLN A 42 -3.55 0.34 4.59
CA GLN A 42 -3.39 -1.04 4.13
C GLN A 42 -3.29 -1.10 2.61
N PHE A 43 -2.38 -1.92 2.08
CA PHE A 43 -2.25 -2.17 0.65
C PHE A 43 -1.99 -3.65 0.37
N ASP A 44 -2.31 -4.12 -0.83
CA ASP A 44 -1.96 -5.47 -1.25
C ASP A 44 -0.46 -5.55 -1.55
N TYR A 45 0.26 -6.38 -0.80
CA TYR A 45 1.69 -6.62 -1.02
C TYR A 45 1.99 -7.29 -2.37
N GLY A 46 0.98 -7.81 -3.07
CA GLY A 46 1.10 -8.44 -4.38
C GLY A 46 1.68 -9.87 -4.33
N VAL A 47 1.98 -10.38 -3.14
CA VAL A 47 2.53 -11.73 -2.93
C VAL A 47 1.42 -12.69 -2.51
N LYS A 48 1.19 -13.75 -3.29
CA LYS A 48 0.09 -14.69 -3.03
C LYS A 48 0.29 -15.51 -1.75
N SER A 49 1.51 -15.99 -1.48
CA SER A 49 1.81 -16.92 -0.39
C SER A 49 2.42 -16.22 0.83
N LEU A 50 1.65 -15.36 1.50
CA LEU A 50 2.08 -14.72 2.74
C LEU A 50 1.65 -15.55 3.96
N PRO A 51 2.51 -15.74 4.98
CA PRO A 51 2.22 -16.59 6.14
C PRO A 51 0.95 -16.23 6.94
N TRP A 52 0.54 -14.96 6.90
CA TRP A 52 -0.62 -14.43 7.63
C TRP A 52 -1.92 -14.39 6.81
N ARG A 53 -1.89 -14.73 5.50
CA ARG A 53 -3.09 -14.79 4.63
C ARG A 53 -3.80 -16.16 4.68
N LYS A 54 -3.68 -16.90 5.79
CA LYS A 54 -4.28 -18.23 5.94
C LYS A 54 -5.79 -18.16 6.12
#